data_AF-A0A6P1DW09-F1
#
_entry.id   AF-A0A6P1DW09-F1
#
_cell.length_a   1.000
_cell.length_b   1.000
_cell.length_c   1.000
_cell.angle_alpha   90.00
_cell.angle_beta   90.00
_cell.angle_gamma   90.00
#
_symmetry.space_group_name_H-M   'P 1'
#
loop_
_entity.id
_entity.type
_entity.pdbx_description
1 polymer ?
#
loop_
_entity_poly.entity_id
_entity_poly.type
_entity_poly.pdbx_seq_one_letter_code
_entity_poly.pdbx_strand_id
1 'polypeptide(L)'
;MLKTTLFLELATGRNLRSTSFRAPLTTLLSLVFLSASATAQSADISLEWDSISDDRVAFYEVHWGSESGAYQGRSTATSTSATLAGLEAGATYYIAVRACAEDGTQCSEFSNELSATTPIAQTIAPTANFTESNTSGRVPLTILFSSTSQGRVDSCQWDFGNGQTATGCQAAQTFSEAGRFSVTLTVQGPGGIDVVTKSDLIAAEKPQPITTDPTNPTNPTDPGTDDRTPIDEALPIEFGELSVNHEWQRVDFAKTFADPIV
;
A
#
# COMPACT_ATOMS: atom_id res chain seq x y z
N MET A 1 28.55 -5.05 -63.17
CA MET A 1 27.96 -3.79 -63.65
C MET A 1 27.50 -3.04 -62.40
N LEU A 2 27.93 -1.84 -62.04
CA LEU A 2 28.84 -0.87 -62.63
C LEU A 2 29.65 -0.26 -61.45
N LYS A 3 30.97 -0.26 -61.58
CA LYS A 3 31.93 0.41 -60.71
C LYS A 3 31.86 1.91 -61.06
N THR A 4 31.55 2.78 -60.10
CA THR A 4 31.64 4.23 -60.31
C THR A 4 32.86 4.77 -59.55
N THR A 5 33.88 5.06 -60.34
CA THR A 5 35.15 5.69 -59.98
C THR A 5 34.92 7.15 -59.60
N LEU A 6 35.40 7.58 -58.43
CA LEU A 6 35.59 9.01 -58.12
C LEU A 6 37.08 9.34 -58.26
N PHE A 7 37.39 10.23 -59.19
CA PHE A 7 38.72 10.75 -59.49
C PHE A 7 39.17 11.75 -58.40
N LEU A 8 40.42 11.64 -57.94
CA LEU A 8 41.12 12.74 -57.30
C LEU A 8 42.44 12.98 -58.05
N GLU A 9 42.58 14.19 -58.55
CA GLU A 9 43.61 14.69 -59.45
C GLU A 9 44.94 14.88 -58.69
N LEU A 10 46.02 14.28 -59.18
CA LEU A 10 47.37 14.45 -58.61
C LEU A 10 47.95 15.80 -59.04
N ALA A 11 48.01 16.75 -58.10
CA ALA A 11 48.92 17.89 -58.19
C ALA A 11 50.32 17.49 -57.71
N THR A 12 51.31 17.82 -58.55
CA THR A 12 52.74 17.52 -58.43
C THR A 12 53.41 18.05 -57.16
N GLY A 13 54.32 17.20 -56.65
CA GLY A 13 55.32 17.37 -55.59
C GLY A 13 55.68 18.76 -55.06
N ARG A 14 55.64 18.88 -53.73
CA ARG A 14 56.61 19.60 -52.89
C ARG A 14 56.57 19.01 -51.47
N ASN A 15 57.76 18.76 -50.90
CA ASN A 15 57.98 18.28 -49.55
C ASN A 15 57.19 19.12 -48.53
N LEU A 16 56.23 18.51 -47.82
CA LEU A 16 55.63 19.08 -46.63
C LEU A 16 55.74 18.05 -45.49
N ARG A 17 56.32 18.55 -44.41
CA ARG A 17 56.57 17.86 -43.14
C ARG A 17 55.30 17.14 -42.67
N SER A 18 55.50 15.96 -42.09
CA SER A 18 54.47 15.19 -41.38
C SER A 18 53.89 16.00 -40.22
N THR A 19 52.86 16.79 -40.49
CA THR A 19 51.85 17.17 -39.50
C THR A 19 50.67 16.27 -39.76
N SER A 20 50.51 15.24 -38.93
CA SER A 20 49.33 14.39 -38.90
C SER A 20 48.12 15.25 -38.52
N PHE A 21 47.46 15.82 -39.52
CA PHE A 21 46.12 16.38 -39.36
C PHE A 21 45.18 15.20 -39.11
N ARG A 22 44.94 14.85 -37.84
CA ARG A 22 43.82 13.97 -37.48
C ARG A 22 42.55 14.72 -37.88
N ALA A 23 41.76 14.13 -38.77
CA ALA A 23 40.48 14.69 -39.17
C ALA A 23 39.57 14.83 -37.93
N PRO A 24 38.72 15.88 -37.86
CA PRO A 24 37.69 15.98 -36.83
C PRO A 24 36.84 14.70 -36.81
N LEU A 25 36.28 14.34 -35.64
CA LEU A 25 35.42 13.15 -35.43
C LEU A 25 34.16 13.13 -36.34
N THR A 26 34.02 14.08 -37.26
CA THR A 26 32.87 14.30 -38.16
C THR A 26 32.84 13.43 -39.42
N THR A 27 33.84 12.59 -39.70
CA THR A 27 33.92 11.81 -40.96
C THR A 27 33.74 10.30 -40.83
N LEU A 28 33.19 9.78 -39.73
CA LEU A 28 32.68 8.40 -39.69
C LEU A 28 31.19 8.44 -39.29
N LEU A 29 30.31 8.28 -40.28
CA LEU A 29 28.87 8.08 -40.06
C LEU A 29 28.66 6.65 -39.54
N SER A 30 29.02 6.39 -38.29
CA SER A 30 28.74 5.13 -37.60
C SER A 30 27.38 5.27 -36.92
N LEU A 31 26.39 4.52 -37.41
CA LEU A 31 25.04 4.53 -36.85
C LEU A 31 25.07 3.76 -35.51
N VAL A 32 24.78 4.45 -34.40
CA VAL A 32 24.52 3.81 -33.10
C VAL A 32 23.04 3.46 -33.05
N PHE A 33 22.70 2.19 -32.85
CA PHE A 33 21.32 1.79 -32.61
C PHE A 33 21.03 1.84 -31.11
N LEU A 34 20.11 2.73 -30.73
CA LEU A 34 19.64 2.87 -29.35
C LEU A 34 18.37 2.04 -29.15
N SER A 35 18.35 1.23 -28.09
CA SER A 35 17.18 0.49 -27.63
C SER A 35 16.89 0.76 -26.16
N ALA A 36 15.65 0.52 -25.74
CA ALA A 36 15.25 0.68 -24.35
C ALA A 36 14.19 -0.31 -23.90
N SER A 37 14.14 -0.50 -22.60
CA SER A 37 13.08 -1.19 -21.90
C SER A 37 12.69 -0.43 -20.64
N ALA A 38 11.44 -0.56 -20.23
CA ALA A 38 10.96 -0.04 -18.96
C ALA A 38 10.29 -1.18 -18.18
N THR A 39 10.39 -1.16 -16.86
CA THR A 39 9.86 -2.24 -15.99
C THR A 39 8.60 -1.77 -15.28
N ALA A 40 7.50 -2.52 -15.37
CA ALA A 40 6.14 -2.09 -14.97
C ALA A 40 5.99 -1.50 -13.54
N GLN A 41 6.99 -1.66 -12.67
CA GLN A 41 6.96 -1.26 -11.27
C GLN A 41 7.91 -0.11 -10.92
N SER A 42 8.79 0.32 -11.83
CA SER A 42 9.68 1.47 -11.61
C SER A 42 9.50 2.52 -12.71
N ALA A 43 9.54 3.80 -12.33
CA ALA A 43 9.55 4.91 -13.29
C ALA A 43 10.96 5.13 -13.89
N ASP A 44 11.65 4.03 -14.18
CA ASP A 44 12.99 4.03 -14.73
C ASP A 44 12.99 3.44 -16.15
N ILE A 45 13.87 3.96 -17.00
CA ILE A 45 14.10 3.46 -18.36
C ILE A 45 15.53 2.96 -18.46
N SER A 46 15.68 1.66 -18.77
CA SER A 46 16.97 1.04 -19.05
C SER A 46 17.28 1.15 -20.55
N LEU A 47 18.47 1.65 -20.85
CA LEU A 47 18.96 1.95 -22.19
C LEU A 47 20.18 1.09 -22.48
N GLU A 48 20.26 0.58 -23.71
CA GLU A 48 21.44 -0.09 -24.25
C GLU A 48 21.69 0.40 -25.68
N TRP A 49 22.96 0.53 -26.04
CA TRP A 49 23.39 0.97 -27.38
C TRP A 49 24.67 0.28 -27.83
N ASP A 50 24.95 0.35 -29.12
CA ASP A 50 26.18 -0.20 -29.69
C ASP A 50 27.40 0.70 -29.39
N SER A 51 28.57 0.07 -29.15
CA SER A 51 29.82 0.82 -28.98
C SER A 51 30.31 1.42 -30.29
N ILE A 52 30.95 2.58 -30.22
CA ILE A 52 31.64 3.19 -31.36
C ILE A 52 33.08 2.70 -31.39
N SER A 53 33.51 2.18 -32.54
CA SER A 53 34.89 1.73 -32.78
C SER A 53 35.85 2.91 -33.05
N ASP A 54 35.95 3.84 -32.10
CA ASP A 54 36.88 4.97 -32.11
C ASP A 54 37.53 5.10 -30.73
N ASP A 55 38.86 5.06 -30.68
CA ASP A 55 39.65 5.08 -29.44
C ASP A 55 39.60 6.43 -28.72
N ARG A 56 39.05 7.46 -29.36
CA ARG A 56 38.85 8.80 -28.78
C ARG A 56 37.58 8.90 -27.95
N VAL A 57 36.65 7.95 -28.07
CA VAL A 57 35.40 7.97 -27.28
C VAL A 57 35.72 7.60 -25.84
N ALA A 58 35.57 8.57 -24.95
CA ALA A 58 35.84 8.40 -23.52
C ALA A 58 34.56 8.12 -22.73
N PHE A 59 33.44 8.72 -23.13
CA PHE A 59 32.14 8.53 -22.49
C PHE A 59 31.00 8.85 -23.44
N TYR A 60 29.78 8.59 -23.00
CA TYR A 60 28.53 8.90 -23.69
C TYR A 60 27.74 9.92 -22.89
N GLU A 61 27.11 10.88 -23.55
CA GLU A 61 26.05 11.68 -22.97
C GLU A 61 24.69 11.14 -23.39
N VAL A 62 23.83 10.91 -22.41
CA VAL A 62 22.43 10.53 -22.59
C VAL A 62 21.57 11.75 -22.36
N HIS A 63 20.69 12.06 -23.32
CA HIS A 63 19.80 13.22 -23.29
C HIS A 63 18.35 12.76 -23.37
N TRP A 64 17.46 13.40 -22.62
CA TRP A 64 16.03 13.08 -22.66
C TRP A 64 15.15 14.31 -22.46
N GLY A 65 13.92 14.24 -22.98
CA GLY A 65 12.91 15.26 -22.77
C GLY A 65 11.50 14.81 -23.09
N SER A 66 10.51 15.65 -22.77
CA SER A 66 9.08 15.35 -23.01
C SER A 66 8.64 15.61 -24.45
N GLU A 67 9.49 16.22 -25.27
CA GLU A 67 9.21 16.60 -26.65
C GLU A 67 10.36 16.14 -27.56
N SER A 68 10.01 15.65 -28.75
CA SER A 68 10.99 15.21 -29.76
C SER A 68 11.93 16.36 -30.14
N GLY A 69 13.23 16.08 -30.13
CA GLY A 69 14.30 17.03 -30.43
C GLY A 69 14.57 18.07 -29.34
N ALA A 70 13.81 18.08 -28.24
CA ALA A 70 13.98 19.01 -27.13
C ALA A 70 14.32 18.24 -25.86
N TYR A 71 15.61 18.24 -25.49
CA TYR A 71 16.10 17.53 -24.32
C TYR A 71 16.32 18.48 -23.14
N GLN A 72 15.65 18.24 -22.02
CA GLN A 72 15.81 19.02 -20.78
C GLN A 72 16.75 18.31 -19.78
N GLY A 73 16.81 16.98 -19.85
CA GLY A 73 17.65 16.16 -19.00
C GLY A 73 18.91 15.69 -19.71
N ARG A 74 20.00 15.57 -18.93
CA ARG A 74 21.28 15.02 -19.38
C ARG A 74 21.94 14.20 -18.29
N SER A 75 22.58 13.10 -18.68
CA SER A 75 23.45 12.27 -17.85
C SER A 75 24.65 11.80 -18.67
N THR A 76 25.67 11.28 -18.00
CA THR A 76 26.85 10.67 -18.63
C THR A 76 26.96 9.19 -18.27
N ALA A 77 27.50 8.40 -19.20
CA ALA A 77 27.76 6.97 -19.02
C ALA A 77 29.11 6.61 -19.64
N THR A 78 29.89 5.76 -18.96
CA THR A 78 31.16 5.22 -19.48
C THR A 78 30.99 3.83 -20.11
N SER A 79 29.86 3.18 -19.84
CA SER A 79 29.44 1.93 -20.47
C SER A 79 28.48 2.20 -21.62
N THR A 80 28.18 1.17 -22.40
CA THR A 80 27.16 1.21 -23.47
C THR A 80 25.73 0.94 -22.97
N SER A 81 25.47 1.37 -21.74
CA SER A 81 24.18 1.19 -21.06
C SER A 81 23.98 2.29 -20.03
N ALA A 82 22.74 2.70 -19.81
CA ALA A 82 22.37 3.63 -18.75
C ALA A 82 20.96 3.35 -18.23
N THR A 83 20.69 3.77 -17.00
CA THR A 83 19.33 3.79 -16.44
C THR A 83 18.96 5.24 -16.16
N LEU A 84 17.89 5.71 -16.79
CA LEU A 84 17.26 6.97 -16.45
C LEU A 84 16.29 6.72 -15.30
N ALA A 85 16.53 7.36 -14.15
CA ALA A 85 15.72 7.20 -12.96
C ALA A 85 15.04 8.51 -12.54
N GLY A 86 13.97 8.39 -11.75
CA GLY A 86 13.23 9.56 -11.26
C GLY A 86 12.43 10.28 -12.34
N LEU A 87 12.06 9.56 -13.40
CA LEU A 87 11.14 10.07 -14.43
C LEU A 87 9.70 10.04 -13.90
N GLU A 88 8.82 10.81 -14.53
CA GLU A 88 7.40 10.79 -14.22
C GLU A 88 6.77 9.50 -14.73
N ALA A 89 5.98 8.81 -13.90
CA ALA A 89 5.33 7.55 -14.26
C ALA A 89 4.20 7.76 -15.29
N GLY A 90 4.13 6.92 -16.32
CA GLY A 90 3.16 7.04 -17.41
C GLY A 90 3.50 8.11 -18.46
N ALA A 91 4.58 8.88 -18.28
CA ALA A 91 5.02 9.88 -19.23
C ALA A 91 5.87 9.28 -20.35
N THR A 92 5.79 9.89 -21.54
CA THR A 92 6.63 9.50 -22.68
C THR A 92 7.81 10.44 -22.81
N TYR A 93 8.99 9.87 -22.98
CA TYR A 93 10.25 10.58 -23.12
C TYR A 93 10.90 10.27 -24.47
N TYR A 94 11.46 11.30 -25.09
CA TYR A 94 12.29 11.24 -26.27
C TYR A 94 13.76 11.28 -25.85
N ILE A 95 14.54 10.32 -26.32
CA ILE A 95 15.87 10.00 -25.79
C ILE A 95 16.85 9.87 -26.94
N ALA A 96 18.02 10.48 -26.80
CA ALA A 96 19.14 10.30 -27.71
C ALA A 96 20.47 10.24 -26.96
N VAL A 97 21.44 9.53 -27.56
CA VAL A 97 22.79 9.38 -27.01
C VAL A 97 23.80 9.97 -27.99
N ARG A 98 24.87 10.56 -27.47
CA ARG A 98 26.04 10.94 -28.28
C ARG A 98 27.32 10.54 -27.58
N ALA A 99 28.34 10.18 -28.34
CA ALA A 99 29.66 9.83 -27.83
C ALA A 99 30.53 11.08 -27.73
N CYS A 100 31.34 11.20 -26.68
CA CYS A 100 32.19 12.36 -26.43
C CYS A 100 33.63 11.94 -26.12
N ALA A 101 34.57 12.80 -26.53
CA ALA A 101 35.96 12.72 -26.13
C ALA A 101 36.14 13.08 -24.65
N GLU A 102 37.32 12.80 -24.10
CA GLU A 102 37.64 12.99 -22.67
C GLU A 102 37.40 14.43 -22.16
N ASP A 103 37.57 15.42 -23.04
CA ASP A 103 37.34 16.83 -22.73
C ASP A 103 35.87 17.28 -22.83
N GLY A 104 34.97 16.43 -23.36
CA GLY A 104 33.56 16.73 -23.58
C GLY A 104 33.28 17.83 -24.64
N THR A 105 34.32 18.37 -25.28
CA THR A 105 34.19 19.45 -26.28
C THR A 105 33.95 18.91 -27.69
N GLN A 106 34.38 17.67 -27.93
CA GLN A 106 34.19 16.96 -29.17
C GLN A 106 33.24 15.80 -28.93
N CYS A 107 31.99 15.98 -29.37
CA CYS A 107 30.99 14.92 -29.36
C CYS A 107 30.55 14.59 -30.79
N SER A 108 30.10 13.35 -30.99
CA SER A 108 29.42 12.95 -32.21
C SER A 108 28.09 13.69 -32.36
N GLU A 109 27.48 13.55 -33.54
CA GLU A 109 26.05 13.76 -33.69
C GLU A 109 25.26 12.82 -32.77
N PHE A 110 24.00 13.15 -32.52
CA PHE A 110 23.09 12.29 -31.78
C PHE A 110 22.81 10.98 -32.53
N SER A 111 22.52 9.93 -31.77
CA SER A 111 21.96 8.66 -32.26
C SER A 111 20.59 8.88 -32.93
N ASN A 112 19.98 7.79 -33.39
CA ASN A 112 18.53 7.84 -33.62
C ASN A 112 17.82 8.26 -32.33
N GLU A 113 16.72 9.01 -32.48
CA GLU A 113 15.85 9.32 -31.36
C GLU A 113 14.97 8.11 -31.06
N LEU A 114 14.89 7.78 -29.77
CA LEU A 114 14.04 6.75 -29.21
C LEU A 114 12.89 7.42 -28.46
N SER A 115 11.67 6.91 -28.60
CA SER A 115 10.56 7.24 -27.71
C SER A 115 10.29 6.08 -26.77
N ALA A 116 10.27 6.35 -25.46
CA ALA A 116 9.98 5.35 -24.44
C ALA A 116 9.01 5.92 -23.40
N THR A 117 8.02 5.12 -23.03
CA THR A 117 7.02 5.49 -22.01
C THR A 117 7.36 4.79 -20.71
N THR A 118 7.49 5.55 -19.63
CA THR A 118 7.64 4.97 -18.30
C THR A 118 6.34 4.25 -17.94
N PRO A 119 6.42 3.12 -17.24
CA PRO A 119 5.22 2.44 -16.81
C PRO A 119 4.54 3.25 -15.71
N ILE A 120 3.22 3.18 -15.69
CA ILE A 120 2.44 3.61 -14.53
C ILE A 120 2.71 2.64 -13.39
N ALA A 121 2.96 3.16 -12.19
CA ALA A 121 3.04 2.32 -11.00
C ALA A 121 1.64 1.71 -10.75
N GLN A 122 1.48 0.41 -11.00
CA GLN A 122 0.21 -0.26 -10.76
C GLN A 122 -0.01 -0.39 -9.25
N THR A 123 -1.02 0.29 -8.73
CA THR A 123 -1.47 0.11 -7.35
C THR A 123 -2.45 -1.07 -7.31
N ILE A 124 -2.19 -2.05 -6.45
CA ILE A 124 -3.07 -3.23 -6.28
C ILE A 124 -4.14 -2.90 -5.24
N ALA A 125 -5.41 -3.23 -5.54
CA ALA A 125 -6.51 -3.08 -4.60
C ALA A 125 -6.24 -3.89 -3.32
N PRO A 126 -6.69 -3.42 -2.14
CA PRO A 126 -6.64 -4.24 -0.94
C PRO A 126 -7.48 -5.51 -1.10
N THR A 127 -7.24 -6.52 -0.25
CA THR A 127 -8.08 -7.71 -0.16
C THR A 127 -8.86 -7.66 1.15
N ALA A 128 -10.18 -7.55 1.07
CA ALA A 128 -11.08 -7.35 2.19
C ALA A 128 -11.19 -8.61 3.06
N ASN A 129 -10.98 -8.48 4.36
CA ASN A 129 -11.25 -9.54 5.33
C ASN A 129 -11.48 -8.95 6.73
N PHE A 130 -12.16 -9.68 7.61
CA PHE A 130 -12.36 -9.27 8.99
C PHE A 130 -12.59 -10.43 9.97
N THR A 131 -12.52 -10.09 11.26
CA THR A 131 -12.89 -10.94 12.39
C THR A 131 -13.89 -10.23 13.31
N GLU A 132 -14.55 -11.02 14.15
CA GLU A 132 -15.59 -10.59 15.08
C GLU A 132 -15.40 -11.27 16.44
N SER A 133 -15.80 -10.59 17.53
CA SER A 133 -15.59 -11.11 18.89
C SER A 133 -16.54 -12.25 19.26
N ASN A 134 -17.77 -12.24 18.74
CA ASN A 134 -18.82 -13.22 18.97
C ASN A 134 -19.70 -13.31 17.71
N THR A 135 -20.45 -14.41 17.57
CA THR A 135 -21.40 -14.61 16.47
C THR A 135 -22.84 -14.87 16.93
N SER A 136 -23.08 -14.99 18.24
CA SER A 136 -24.43 -15.22 18.77
C SER A 136 -24.59 -14.75 20.21
N GLY A 137 -25.83 -14.47 20.61
CA GLY A 137 -26.17 -14.11 21.99
C GLY A 137 -27.57 -13.49 22.09
N ARG A 138 -28.00 -13.17 23.30
CA ARG A 138 -29.30 -12.50 23.53
C ARG A 138 -29.18 -11.00 23.30
N VAL A 139 -30.25 -10.38 22.79
CA VAL A 139 -30.30 -8.92 22.66
C VAL A 139 -30.44 -8.23 24.03
N PRO A 140 -29.82 -7.04 24.22
CA PRO A 140 -28.90 -6.37 23.29
C PRO A 140 -27.53 -7.08 23.22
N LEU A 141 -27.08 -7.38 22.00
CA LEU A 141 -25.82 -8.11 21.74
C LEU A 141 -24.78 -7.16 21.13
N THR A 142 -23.74 -6.82 21.88
CA THR A 142 -22.62 -6.01 21.38
C THR A 142 -21.50 -6.89 20.85
N ILE A 143 -21.02 -6.57 19.64
CA ILE A 143 -19.97 -7.30 18.94
C ILE A 143 -18.89 -6.32 18.47
N LEU A 144 -17.64 -6.70 18.67
CA LEU A 144 -16.48 -5.97 18.16
C LEU A 144 -16.04 -6.59 16.84
N PHE A 145 -15.83 -5.75 15.84
CA PHE A 145 -15.35 -6.12 14.51
C PHE A 145 -13.97 -5.50 14.28
N SER A 146 -13.09 -6.23 13.61
CA SER A 146 -11.76 -5.76 13.24
C SER A 146 -11.42 -6.22 11.83
N SER A 147 -11.02 -5.27 10.97
CA SER A 147 -10.50 -5.58 9.63
C SER A 147 -9.18 -6.33 9.74
N THR A 148 -9.07 -7.42 8.99
CA THR A 148 -7.85 -8.21 8.76
C THR A 148 -7.46 -8.17 7.29
N SER A 149 -7.89 -7.12 6.59
CA SER A 149 -7.67 -6.92 5.17
C SER A 149 -6.19 -6.81 4.83
N GLN A 150 -5.79 -7.31 3.67
CA GLN A 150 -4.41 -7.30 3.19
C GLN A 150 -4.19 -6.17 2.17
N GLY A 151 -2.94 -5.73 2.01
CA GLY A 151 -2.58 -4.62 1.13
C GLY A 151 -2.68 -3.25 1.82
N ARG A 152 -2.52 -2.18 1.03
CA ARG A 152 -2.61 -0.80 1.54
C ARG A 152 -4.08 -0.39 1.61
N VAL A 153 -4.60 -0.20 2.82
CA VAL A 153 -5.97 0.24 3.10
C VAL A 153 -5.94 1.70 3.59
N ASP A 154 -6.65 2.57 2.88
CA ASP A 154 -6.85 3.98 3.25
C ASP A 154 -8.13 4.19 4.06
N SER A 155 -9.19 3.40 3.81
CA SER A 155 -10.44 3.48 4.56
C SER A 155 -11.19 2.15 4.65
N CYS A 156 -12.01 2.03 5.70
CA CYS A 156 -12.88 0.89 5.98
C CYS A 156 -14.31 1.40 6.26
N GLN A 157 -15.31 0.78 5.64
CA GLN A 157 -16.73 1.03 5.86
C GLN A 157 -17.47 -0.28 6.12
N TRP A 158 -18.32 -0.27 7.15
CA TRP A 158 -19.10 -1.42 7.59
C TRP A 158 -20.58 -1.20 7.30
N ASP A 159 -21.24 -2.28 6.88
CA ASP A 159 -22.70 -2.44 6.93
C ASP A 159 -22.99 -3.70 7.74
N PHE A 160 -23.75 -3.55 8.84
CA PHE A 160 -24.02 -4.65 9.75
C PHE A 160 -25.30 -5.44 9.42
N GLY A 161 -25.99 -5.08 8.32
CA GLY A 161 -27.21 -5.76 7.87
C GLY A 161 -28.46 -5.46 8.71
N ASN A 162 -28.33 -4.63 9.75
CA ASN A 162 -29.44 -4.14 10.59
C ASN A 162 -29.81 -2.68 10.26
N GLY A 163 -29.35 -2.15 9.12
CA GLY A 163 -29.55 -0.76 8.69
C GLY A 163 -28.58 0.23 9.31
N GLN A 164 -27.64 -0.21 10.15
CA GLN A 164 -26.58 0.63 10.71
C GLN A 164 -25.25 0.40 9.99
N THR A 165 -24.43 1.44 9.97
CA THR A 165 -23.10 1.45 9.36
C THR A 165 -22.06 2.02 10.30
N ALA A 166 -20.78 1.70 10.09
CA ALA A 166 -19.67 2.33 10.79
C ALA A 166 -18.50 2.61 9.85
N THR A 167 -17.60 3.49 10.26
CA THR A 167 -16.34 3.79 9.57
C THR A 167 -15.16 3.48 10.47
N GLY A 168 -14.00 3.22 9.86
CA GLY A 168 -12.78 2.86 10.58
C GLY A 168 -12.57 1.35 10.61
N CYS A 169 -11.32 0.91 10.70
CA CYS A 169 -10.98 -0.51 10.56
C CYS A 169 -11.21 -1.34 11.83
N GLN A 170 -11.66 -0.70 12.91
CA GLN A 170 -12.24 -1.32 14.08
C GLN A 170 -13.61 -0.69 14.32
N ALA A 171 -14.60 -1.50 14.65
CA ALA A 171 -15.95 -1.03 14.93
C ALA A 171 -16.60 -1.83 16.06
N ALA A 172 -17.50 -1.21 16.80
CA ALA A 172 -18.37 -1.87 17.77
C ALA A 172 -19.82 -1.66 17.34
N GLN A 173 -20.61 -2.74 17.30
CA GLN A 173 -22.03 -2.67 16.96
C GLN A 173 -22.88 -3.46 17.96
N THR A 174 -24.00 -2.87 18.37
CA THR A 174 -25.01 -3.49 19.23
C THR A 174 -26.27 -3.84 18.44
N PHE A 175 -26.62 -5.12 18.43
CA PHE A 175 -27.86 -5.62 17.85
C PHE A 175 -28.95 -5.63 18.91
N SER A 176 -29.92 -4.73 18.78
CA SER A 176 -31.05 -4.58 19.73
C SER A 176 -32.25 -5.47 19.37
N GLU A 177 -32.33 -5.95 18.13
CA GLU A 177 -33.40 -6.80 17.64
C GLU A 177 -32.90 -8.23 17.38
N ALA A 178 -33.75 -9.20 17.72
CA ALA A 178 -33.45 -10.59 17.46
C ALA A 178 -33.57 -10.89 15.96
N GLY A 179 -32.60 -11.61 15.40
CA GLY A 179 -32.51 -11.88 13.97
C GLY A 179 -31.17 -12.48 13.57
N ARG A 180 -31.05 -12.78 12.27
CA ARG A 180 -29.78 -13.10 11.63
C ARG A 180 -29.32 -11.93 10.79
N PHE A 181 -28.07 -11.53 10.94
CA PHE A 181 -27.51 -10.36 10.26
C PHE A 181 -26.27 -10.74 9.45
N SER A 182 -26.23 -10.28 8.21
CA SER A 182 -25.07 -10.39 7.33
C SER A 182 -24.21 -9.14 7.48
N VAL A 183 -22.90 -9.31 7.66
CA VAL A 183 -21.97 -8.18 7.86
C VAL A 183 -21.09 -8.01 6.64
N THR A 184 -21.03 -6.79 6.12
CA THR A 184 -20.23 -6.40 4.96
C THR A 184 -19.16 -5.39 5.38
N LEU A 185 -17.92 -5.65 4.98
CA LEU A 185 -16.81 -4.71 5.06
C LEU A 185 -16.40 -4.31 3.64
N THR A 186 -16.40 -3.00 3.37
CA THR A 186 -15.81 -2.39 2.18
C THR A 186 -14.50 -1.74 2.58
N VAL A 187 -13.41 -2.11 1.93
CA VAL A 187 -12.09 -1.47 2.10
C VAL A 187 -11.68 -0.76 0.83
N GLN A 188 -11.12 0.45 0.99
CA GLN A 188 -10.59 1.23 -0.12
C GLN A 188 -9.11 1.48 0.10
N GLY A 189 -8.34 1.38 -0.96
CA GLY A 189 -6.92 1.70 -1.01
C GLY A 189 -6.55 2.39 -2.33
N PRO A 190 -5.25 2.65 -2.55
CA PRO A 190 -4.79 3.38 -3.72
C PRO A 190 -4.94 2.57 -5.01
N GLY A 191 -5.07 1.25 -4.90
CA GLY A 191 -5.31 0.35 -6.04
C GLY A 191 -6.77 0.03 -6.31
N GLY A 192 -7.70 0.64 -5.55
CA GLY A 192 -9.13 0.43 -5.73
C GLY A 192 -9.84 -0.01 -4.45
N ILE A 193 -10.97 -0.68 -4.64
CA ILE A 193 -11.90 -1.09 -3.58
C ILE A 193 -12.05 -2.61 -3.61
N ASP A 194 -12.16 -3.23 -2.44
CA ASP A 194 -12.60 -4.61 -2.31
C ASP A 194 -13.66 -4.75 -1.20
N VAL A 195 -14.50 -5.77 -1.33
CA VAL A 195 -15.67 -5.97 -0.47
C VAL A 195 -15.75 -7.43 -0.03
N VAL A 196 -15.95 -7.64 1.27
CA VAL A 196 -16.24 -8.95 1.83
C VAL A 196 -17.57 -8.91 2.59
N THR A 197 -18.43 -9.88 2.31
CA THR A 197 -19.69 -10.08 3.04
C THR A 197 -19.69 -11.47 3.67
N LYS A 198 -19.89 -11.55 4.98
CA LYS A 198 -20.17 -12.81 5.67
C LYS A 198 -21.68 -12.89 5.94
N SER A 199 -22.35 -13.78 5.20
CA SER A 199 -23.80 -13.97 5.29
C SER A 199 -24.23 -14.65 6.60
N ASP A 200 -25.33 -14.20 7.17
CA ASP A 200 -25.94 -14.74 8.41
C ASP A 200 -24.95 -14.94 9.57
N LEU A 201 -23.94 -14.06 9.63
CA LEU A 201 -22.81 -14.15 10.55
C LEU A 201 -23.26 -14.03 12.01
N ILE A 202 -24.19 -13.12 12.30
CA ILE A 202 -24.64 -12.82 13.65
C ILE A 202 -26.03 -13.41 13.89
N ALA A 203 -26.20 -14.18 14.97
CA ALA A 203 -27.47 -14.70 15.44
C ALA A 203 -27.85 -14.08 16.79
N ALA A 204 -28.68 -13.05 16.76
CA ALA A 204 -29.19 -12.38 17.95
C ALA A 204 -30.52 -13.01 18.38
N GLU A 205 -30.61 -13.48 19.61
CA GLU A 205 -31.77 -14.17 20.16
C GLU A 205 -32.60 -13.27 21.07
N LYS A 206 -33.90 -13.54 21.17
CA LYS A 206 -34.77 -12.87 22.13
C LYS A 206 -34.35 -13.23 23.57
N PRO A 207 -34.56 -12.34 24.56
CA PRO A 207 -34.47 -12.71 25.96
C PRO A 207 -35.42 -13.88 26.25
N GLN A 208 -34.97 -14.86 27.05
CA GLN A 208 -35.86 -15.92 27.51
C GLN A 208 -36.94 -15.30 28.40
N PRO A 209 -38.22 -15.73 28.29
CA PRO A 209 -39.24 -15.36 29.25
C PRO A 209 -38.79 -15.76 30.65
N ILE A 210 -38.88 -14.85 31.62
CA ILE A 210 -38.66 -15.18 33.02
C ILE A 210 -39.85 -16.05 33.43
N THR A 211 -39.68 -17.37 33.50
CA THR A 211 -40.68 -18.25 34.10
C THR A 211 -40.49 -18.19 35.60
N THR A 212 -41.23 -17.30 36.28
CA THR A 212 -41.46 -17.47 37.71
C THR A 212 -42.36 -18.70 37.84
N ASP A 213 -41.79 -19.84 38.23
CA ASP A 213 -42.56 -21.04 38.53
C ASP A 213 -43.53 -20.72 39.70
N PRO A 214 -44.85 -20.71 39.49
CA PRO A 214 -45.82 -20.46 40.55
C PRO A 214 -46.16 -21.73 41.35
N THR A 215 -45.46 -22.84 41.13
CA THR A 215 -45.75 -24.15 41.76
C THR A 215 -44.72 -24.62 42.77
N ASN A 216 -44.28 -23.75 43.68
CA ASN A 216 -43.91 -24.23 45.01
C ASN A 216 -45.13 -24.15 45.97
N PRO A 217 -46.02 -25.17 46.01
CA PRO A 217 -47.02 -25.25 47.05
C PRO A 217 -46.40 -25.85 48.30
N THR A 218 -45.94 -25.01 49.23
CA THR A 218 -45.91 -25.40 50.64
C THR A 218 -46.96 -24.59 51.39
N ASN A 219 -48.13 -25.18 51.52
CA ASN A 219 -49.16 -24.80 52.49
C ASN A 219 -50.05 -26.04 52.77
N PRO A 220 -50.78 -26.17 53.90
CA PRO A 220 -50.52 -25.92 55.33
C PRO A 220 -50.93 -27.11 56.24
N THR A 221 -50.28 -27.30 57.41
CA THR A 221 -50.84 -27.76 58.71
C THR A 221 -49.67 -27.76 59.71
N ASP A 222 -49.69 -27.10 60.86
CA ASP A 222 -50.47 -27.48 62.06
C ASP A 222 -50.24 -26.43 63.18
N PRO A 223 -51.27 -25.99 63.94
CA PRO A 223 -51.09 -25.13 65.11
C PRO A 223 -50.93 -25.98 66.38
N GLY A 224 -49.71 -26.06 66.92
CA GLY A 224 -49.42 -26.79 68.16
C GLY A 224 -48.24 -26.19 68.92
N THR A 225 -48.50 -25.82 70.17
CA THR A 225 -47.60 -25.21 71.17
C THR A 225 -46.38 -26.07 71.51
N ASP A 226 -45.17 -25.51 71.46
CA ASP A 226 -44.12 -25.85 72.42
C ASP A 226 -43.24 -24.62 72.72
N ASP A 227 -43.01 -24.45 74.00
CA ASP A 227 -42.37 -23.37 74.73
C ASP A 227 -40.87 -23.60 74.78
N ARG A 228 -40.05 -22.79 74.10
CA ARG A 228 -38.65 -22.50 74.47
C ARG A 228 -38.23 -21.08 74.08
N THR A 229 -38.18 -20.23 75.10
CA THR A 229 -37.27 -19.10 75.37
C THR A 229 -36.53 -18.40 74.21
N PRO A 230 -36.55 -17.05 74.17
CA PRO A 230 -35.86 -16.26 73.15
C PRO A 230 -34.38 -16.11 73.46
N ILE A 231 -33.52 -16.37 72.48
CA ILE A 231 -32.18 -15.78 72.38
C ILE A 231 -32.06 -15.05 71.06
N ASP A 232 -32.17 -13.73 71.18
CA ASP A 232 -31.28 -12.72 70.61
C ASP A 232 -30.28 -13.19 69.53
N GLU A 233 -30.49 -12.73 68.29
CA GLU A 233 -29.48 -12.04 67.46
C GLU A 233 -30.07 -11.78 66.06
N ALA A 234 -30.91 -10.75 65.96
CA ALA A 234 -31.20 -10.12 64.67
C ALA A 234 -30.29 -8.91 64.52
N LEU A 235 -29.19 -9.06 63.78
CA LEU A 235 -28.46 -7.91 63.24
C LEU A 235 -29.30 -7.34 62.08
N PRO A 236 -29.69 -6.05 62.11
CA PRO A 236 -30.40 -5.44 60.99
C PRO A 236 -29.44 -5.24 59.81
N ILE A 237 -29.80 -5.78 58.63
CA ILE A 237 -29.17 -5.36 57.37
C ILE A 237 -29.84 -4.04 56.97
N GLU A 238 -29.13 -2.95 57.19
CA GLU A 238 -29.51 -1.61 56.76
C GLU A 238 -29.31 -1.49 55.24
N PHE A 239 -30.38 -1.22 54.49
CA PHE A 239 -30.29 -0.84 53.08
C PHE A 239 -29.81 0.61 53.01
N GLY A 240 -28.52 0.82 52.74
CA GLY A 240 -27.99 2.14 52.41
C GLY A 240 -28.52 2.62 51.06
N GLU A 241 -29.17 3.78 51.04
CA GLU A 241 -29.57 4.49 49.82
C GLU A 241 -28.34 4.79 48.95
N LEU A 242 -28.35 4.35 47.69
CA LEU A 242 -27.31 4.69 46.72
C LEU A 242 -27.59 6.09 46.15
N SER A 243 -27.00 7.11 46.78
CA SER A 243 -26.90 8.45 46.19
C SER A 243 -25.87 8.42 45.06
N VAL A 244 -26.28 8.72 43.83
CA VAL A 244 -25.38 8.85 42.67
C VAL A 244 -24.82 10.26 42.64
N ASN A 245 -23.60 10.42 43.13
CA ASN A 245 -22.79 11.62 42.97
C ASN A 245 -22.05 11.57 41.62
N HIS A 246 -22.42 12.48 40.71
CA HIS A 246 -21.69 12.78 39.48
C HIS A 246 -20.36 13.46 39.82
N GLU A 247 -19.30 12.68 40.01
CA GLU A 247 -17.93 13.20 39.98
C GLU A 247 -17.00 12.17 39.33
N TRP A 248 -16.44 12.52 38.17
CA TRP A 248 -15.49 11.68 37.45
C TRP A 248 -14.19 11.58 38.26
N GLN A 249 -13.91 10.41 38.84
CA GLN A 249 -12.57 10.10 39.35
C GLN A 249 -12.05 8.77 38.82
N ARG A 250 -10.90 8.91 38.16
CA ARG A 250 -10.02 7.94 37.52
C ARG A 250 -9.79 6.69 38.37
N VAL A 251 -9.97 5.51 37.77
CA VAL A 251 -9.62 4.22 38.37
C VAL A 251 -8.14 3.93 38.08
N ASP A 252 -7.28 4.07 39.09
CA ASP A 252 -5.91 3.56 39.02
C ASP A 252 -5.91 2.09 39.49
N PHE A 253 -5.45 1.16 38.64
CA PHE A 253 -5.30 -0.24 39.00
C PHE A 253 -3.91 -0.49 39.60
N ALA A 254 -3.83 -0.69 40.92
CA ALA A 254 -2.64 -1.26 41.55
C ALA A 254 -2.80 -2.79 41.65
N LYS A 255 -2.03 -3.53 40.83
CA LYS A 255 -1.84 -4.98 40.98
C LYS A 255 -0.65 -5.20 41.91
N THR A 256 -0.89 -5.73 43.10
CA THR A 256 0.16 -6.29 43.96
C THR A 256 -0.01 -7.80 44.01
N PHE A 257 0.87 -8.54 43.33
CA PHE A 257 0.99 -9.97 43.52
C PHE A 257 1.73 -10.21 44.84
N ALA A 258 1.14 -10.99 45.74
CA ALA A 258 1.84 -11.51 46.91
C ALA A 258 2.64 -12.75 46.48
N ASP A 259 3.95 -12.72 46.70
CA ASP A 259 4.81 -13.91 46.59
C ASP A 259 4.41 -14.95 47.67
N PRO A 260 4.46 -16.26 47.37
CA PRO A 260 4.23 -17.29 48.37
C PRO A 260 5.48 -17.50 49.23
N ILE A 261 5.32 -17.42 50.55
CA ILE A 261 6.33 -17.86 51.53
C ILE A 261 5.89 -19.23 52.08
N VAL A 262 6.55 -20.31 51.63
CA VAL A 262 7.44 -21.27 52.34
C VAL A 262 7.76 -22.38 51.36
#